data_AF-A0A8J6NT71-F1
#
_entry.id   AF-A0A8J6NT71-F1
#
_cell.length_a   1.000
_cell.length_b   1.000
_cell.length_c   1.000
_cell.angle_alpha   90.00
_cell.angle_beta   90.00
_cell.angle_gamma   90.00
#
_symmetry.space_group_name_H-M   'P 1'
#
loop_
_entity.id
_entity.type
_entity.pdbx_description
1 polymer ?
#
loop_
_entity_poly.entity_id
_entity_poly.type
_entity_poly.pdbx_seq_one_letter_code
_entity_poly.pdbx_strand_id
1 'polypeptide(L)'
;MDVKEYCKGLEQELTIWKARLFDLHRKIDALPSAGKERMLPHAEDLHMLVVEMSDRVDALRTECPSEWGTEKKEIDDTYAAVGVKYQDALNYIGAGNFGG
;
A
#
# COMPACT_ATOMS: atom_id res chain seq x y z
N MET A 1 -0.55 4.34 23.92
CA MET A 1 -1.38 4.15 22.72
C MET A 1 -2.08 2.83 22.89
N ASP A 2 -3.41 2.83 22.89
CA ASP A 2 -4.21 1.61 22.96
C ASP A 2 -4.26 0.92 21.58
N VAL A 3 -4.41 -0.40 21.55
CA VAL A 3 -4.51 -1.17 20.30
C VAL A 3 -5.66 -0.69 19.42
N LYS A 4 -6.79 -0.28 20.01
CA LYS A 4 -7.96 0.24 19.29
C LYS A 4 -7.68 1.58 18.63
N GLU A 5 -6.95 2.47 19.31
CA GLU A 5 -6.55 3.75 18.75
C GLU A 5 -5.57 3.57 17.59
N TYR A 6 -4.63 2.63 17.74
CA TYR A 6 -3.68 2.27 16.69
C TYR A 6 -4.39 1.68 15.46
N CYS A 7 -5.25 0.68 15.64
CA CYS A 7 -6.03 0.08 14.56
C CYS A 7 -6.89 1.13 13.84
N LYS A 8 -7.55 2.04 14.58
CA LYS A 8 -8.35 3.11 13.98
C LYS A 8 -7.51 4.06 13.12
N GLY A 9 -6.31 4.42 13.56
CA GLY A 9 -5.39 5.23 12.76
C GLY A 9 -4.99 4.51 11.47
N LEU A 10 -4.67 3.22 11.57
CA LEU A 10 -4.31 2.41 10.41
C LEU A 10 -5.47 2.16 9.46
N GLU A 11 -6.71 2.01 9.93
CA GLU A 11 -7.90 1.91 9.07
C GLU A 11 -8.07 3.18 8.21
N GLN A 12 -7.80 4.35 8.77
CA GLN A 12 -7.82 5.62 8.04
C GLN A 12 -6.72 5.66 6.98
N GLU A 13 -5.49 5.29 7.35
CA GLU A 13 -4.36 5.23 6.41
C GLU A 13 -4.57 4.18 5.32
N LEU A 14 -5.14 3.01 5.64
CA LEU A 14 -5.52 1.97 4.68
C LEU A 14 -6.54 2.49 3.67
N THR A 15 -7.49 3.31 4.12
CA THR A 15 -8.46 3.96 3.22
C THR A 15 -7.76 4.90 2.24
N ILE A 16 -6.78 5.68 2.72
CA ILE A 16 -5.95 6.54 1.87
C ILE A 16 -5.14 5.69 0.88
N TRP A 17 -4.55 4.58 1.33
CA TRP A 17 -3.79 3.67 0.48
C TRP A 17 -4.65 3.01 -0.61
N LYS A 18 -5.87 2.60 -0.29
CA LYS A 18 -6.84 2.08 -1.28
C LYS A 18 -7.15 3.13 -2.35
N ALA A 19 -7.33 4.40 -1.97
CA ALA A 19 -7.54 5.49 -2.92
C ALA A 19 -6.29 5.74 -3.80
N ARG A 20 -5.09 5.76 -3.20
CA ARG A 20 -3.82 5.90 -3.93
C ARG A 20 -3.59 4.77 -4.93
N LEU A 21 -3.91 3.53 -4.55
CA LEU A 21 -3.85 2.37 -5.44
C LEU A 21 -4.81 2.48 -6.62
N PHE A 22 -6.02 2.98 -6.37
CA PHE A 22 -6.98 3.25 -7.44
C PHE A 22 -6.47 4.31 -8.41
N ASP A 23 -5.93 5.41 -7.89
CA ASP A 23 -5.32 6.46 -8.73
C ASP A 23 -4.10 5.95 -9.52
N LEU A 24 -3.29 5.08 -8.91
CA LEU A 24 -2.17 4.43 -9.59
C LEU A 24 -2.66 3.57 -10.75
N HIS A 25 -3.67 2.72 -10.54
CA HIS A 25 -4.26 1.91 -11.61
C HIS A 25 -4.78 2.78 -12.75
N ARG A 26 -5.44 3.90 -12.45
CA ARG A 26 -5.91 4.84 -13.48
C ARG A 26 -4.76 5.45 -14.29
N LYS A 27 -3.63 5.76 -13.65
CA LYS A 27 -2.44 6.25 -14.36
C LYS A 27 -1.83 5.16 -15.24
N ILE A 28 -1.81 3.91 -14.77
CA ILE A 28 -1.32 2.76 -15.54
C ILE A 28 -2.22 2.47 -16.73
N ASP A 29 -3.54 2.56 -16.56
CA ASP A 29 -4.52 2.40 -17.64
C ASP A 29 -4.38 3.46 -18.75
N ALA A 30 -3.87 4.64 -18.42
CA ALA A 30 -3.60 5.70 -19.38
C ALA A 30 -2.28 5.50 -20.15
N LEU A 31 -1.43 4.55 -19.77
CA LEU A 31 -0.18 4.25 -20.48
C LEU A 31 -0.44 3.48 -21.78
N PRO A 32 0.43 3.63 -22.80
CA PRO A 32 0.47 2.72 -23.95
C PRO A 32 0.66 1.26 -23.50
N SER A 33 0.22 0.29 -24.32
CA SER A 33 0.22 -1.14 -23.96
C SER A 33 1.56 -1.65 -23.40
N ALA A 34 2.69 -1.23 -23.99
CA ALA A 34 4.03 -1.61 -23.51
C ALA A 34 4.38 -1.02 -22.13
N GLY A 35 3.89 0.18 -21.81
CA GLY A 35 4.05 0.78 -20.48
C GLY A 35 3.12 0.14 -19.46
N LYS A 36 1.91 -0.24 -19.88
CA LYS A 36 0.93 -0.94 -19.06
C LYS A 36 1.41 -2.31 -18.60
N GLU A 37 1.93 -3.13 -19.52
CA GLU A 37 2.48 -4.46 -19.22
C GLU A 37 3.65 -4.40 -18.23
N ARG A 38 4.49 -3.36 -18.32
CA ARG A 38 5.62 -3.17 -17.39
C ARG A 38 5.16 -2.72 -16.01
N MET A 39 4.05 -1.99 -15.92
CA MET A 39 3.56 -1.42 -14.66
C MET A 39 2.58 -2.32 -13.90
N LEU A 40 1.90 -3.24 -14.59
CA LEU A 40 0.98 -4.20 -13.98
C LEU A 40 1.58 -4.94 -12.77
N PRO A 41 2.78 -5.54 -12.85
CA PRO A 41 3.38 -6.24 -11.71
C PRO A 41 3.62 -5.32 -10.50
N HIS A 42 3.98 -4.05 -10.73
CA HIS A 42 4.21 -3.08 -9.65
C HIS A 42 2.91 -2.70 -8.93
N ALA A 43 1.80 -2.60 -9.67
CA ALA A 43 0.48 -2.33 -9.10
C ALA A 43 -0.06 -3.53 -8.31
N GLU A 44 0.15 -4.74 -8.83
CA GLU A 44 -0.21 -6.00 -8.16
C GLU A 44 0.57 -6.17 -6.85
N ASP A 45 1.88 -5.93 -6.87
CA ASP A 45 2.74 -5.92 -5.68
C ASP A 45 2.24 -4.96 -4.59
N LEU A 46 1.88 -3.74 -4.98
CA LEU A 46 1.35 -2.75 -4.05
C LEU A 46 -0.03 -3.15 -3.52
N HIS A 47 -0.87 -3.75 -4.37
CA HIS A 47 -2.16 -4.27 -3.95
C HIS A 47 -2.01 -5.37 -2.90
N MET A 48 -1.11 -6.33 -3.12
CA MET A 48 -0.84 -7.41 -2.16
C MET A 48 -0.40 -6.88 -0.81
N LEU A 49 0.52 -5.90 -0.76
CA LEU A 49 0.98 -5.33 0.50
C LEU A 49 -0.13 -4.58 1.26
N VAL A 50 -1.00 -3.86 0.55
CA VAL A 50 -2.14 -3.17 1.18
C VAL A 50 -3.17 -4.15 1.72
N VAL A 51 -3.40 -5.26 1.02
CA VAL A 51 -4.27 -6.35 1.51
C VAL A 51 -3.66 -7.01 2.74
N GLU A 52 -2.39 -7.40 2.68
CA GLU A 52 -1.68 -7.99 3.83
C GLU A 52 -1.72 -7.07 5.05
N MET A 53 -1.48 -5.77 4.86
CA MET A 53 -1.57 -4.80 5.95
C MET A 53 -3.00 -4.69 6.51
N SER A 54 -4.02 -4.75 5.65
CA SER A 54 -5.43 -4.77 6.09
C SER A 54 -5.73 -6.00 6.95
N ASP A 55 -5.30 -7.18 6.50
CA ASP A 55 -5.55 -8.45 7.19
C ASP A 55 -4.86 -8.48 8.56
N ARG A 56 -3.62 -7.99 8.65
CA ARG A 56 -2.88 -7.87 9.91
C ARG A 56 -3.55 -6.91 10.89
N VAL A 57 -4.08 -5.78 10.40
CA VAL A 57 -4.81 -4.82 11.25
C VAL A 57 -6.11 -5.41 11.77
N ASP A 58 -6.84 -6.14 10.92
CA ASP A 58 -8.07 -6.82 11.30
C ASP A 58 -7.81 -7.94 12.32
N ALA A 59 -6.74 -8.73 12.14
CA ALA A 59 -6.29 -9.72 13.11
C ALA A 59 -5.93 -9.07 14.46
N LEU A 60 -5.10 -8.01 14.44
CA LEU A 60 -4.71 -7.29 15.66
C LEU A 60 -5.92 -6.73 16.42
N ARG A 61 -6.92 -6.21 15.70
CA ARG A 61 -8.16 -5.66 16.27
C ARG A 61 -9.05 -6.75 16.86
N THR A 62 -9.11 -7.92 16.24
CA THR A 62 -10.01 -9.03 16.66
C THR A 62 -9.41 -9.87 17.76
N GLU A 63 -8.12 -10.16 17.72
CA GLU A 63 -7.43 -11.02 18.68
C GLU A 63 -7.09 -10.29 19.99
N CYS A 64 -7.01 -8.95 19.97
CA CYS A 64 -6.71 -8.11 21.13
C CYS A 64 -5.58 -8.68 22.03
N PRO A 65 -4.40 -9.00 21.48
CA PRO A 65 -3.35 -9.64 22.24
C PRO A 65 -2.84 -8.72 23.36
N SER A 66 -2.46 -9.31 24.50
CA SER A 66 -1.93 -8.58 25.65
C SER A 66 -0.57 -7.93 25.36
N GLU A 67 0.21 -8.55 24.47
CA GLU A 67 1.47 -8.04 23.92
C GLU A 67 1.30 -7.94 22.41
N TRP A 68 1.47 -6.74 21.85
CA TRP A 68 1.27 -6.46 20.42
C TRP A 68 2.41 -5.67 19.78
N GLY A 69 3.53 -5.52 20.50
CA GLY A 69 4.67 -4.73 20.04
C GLY A 69 5.34 -5.30 18.80
N THR A 70 5.33 -6.63 18.63
CA THR A 70 5.89 -7.32 17.47
C THR A 70 5.01 -7.09 16.25
N GLU A 71 3.70 -7.32 16.38
CA GLU A 71 2.70 -7.11 15.34
C GLU A 71 2.69 -5.66 14.89
N LYS A 72 2.75 -4.73 15.85
CA LYS A 72 2.92 -3.29 15.56
C LYS A 72 4.12 -3.05 14.66
N LYS A 73 5.29 -3.59 15.02
CA LYS A 73 6.53 -3.37 14.27
C LYS A 73 6.40 -3.91 12.85
N GLU A 74 5.83 -5.10 12.68
CA GLU A 74 5.64 -5.69 11.35
C GLU A 74 4.65 -4.88 10.49
N ILE A 75 3.59 -4.36 11.10
CA ILE A 75 2.64 -3.47 10.40
C ILE A 75 3.32 -2.15 10.01
N ASP A 76 4.09 -1.54 10.91
CA ASP A 76 4.81 -0.30 10.65
C ASP A 76 5.88 -0.48 9.55
N ASP A 77 6.61 -1.60 9.55
CA ASP A 77 7.59 -1.96 8.53
C ASP A 77 6.90 -2.19 7.16
N THR A 78 5.75 -2.89 7.16
CA THR A 78 4.93 -3.09 5.95
C THR A 78 4.41 -1.78 5.40
N TYR A 79 3.91 -0.90 6.27
CA TYR A 79 3.43 0.43 5.91
C TYR A 79 4.52 1.27 5.25
N ALA A 80 5.75 1.26 5.80
CA ALA A 80 6.88 1.94 5.20
C ALA A 80 7.22 1.38 3.80
N ALA A 81 7.17 0.05 3.63
CA ALA A 81 7.42 -0.60 2.36
C ALA A 81 6.39 -0.23 1.28
N VAL A 82 5.10 -0.13 1.64
CA VAL A 82 4.04 0.37 0.74
C VAL A 82 4.36 1.79 0.28
N GLY A 83 4.79 2.65 1.22
CA GLY A 83 5.28 4.00 0.97
C GLY A 83 6.33 4.07 -0.14
N VAL A 84 7.40 3.28 0.02
CA VAL A 84 8.53 3.24 -0.92
C VAL A 84 8.10 2.71 -2.28
N LYS A 85 7.42 1.55 -2.32
CA LYS A 85 6.98 0.94 -3.59
C LYS A 85 6.04 1.86 -4.38
N TYR A 86 5.19 2.63 -3.69
CA TYR A 86 4.28 3.56 -4.35
C TYR A 86 5.04 4.72 -4.99
N GLN A 87 6.06 5.25 -4.31
CA GLN A 87 6.93 6.27 -4.90
C GLN A 87 7.72 5.73 -6.09
N ASP A 88 8.23 4.51 -6.02
CA ASP A 88 8.93 3.87 -7.13
C ASP A 88 8.01 3.70 -8.35
N ALA A 89 6.77 3.26 -8.14
CA ALA A 89 5.78 3.13 -9.19
C ALA A 89 5.44 4.49 -9.84
N LEU A 90 5.29 5.55 -9.03
CA LEU A 90 5.08 6.91 -9.54
C LEU A 90 6.29 7.44 -10.32
N ASN A 91 7.50 7.17 -9.84
CA ASN A 91 8.73 7.55 -10.51
C ASN A 91 8.85 6.86 -11.86
N TYR A 92 8.49 5.59 -11.97
CA TYR A 92 8.48 4.88 -13.24
C TYR A 92 7.48 5.49 -14.24
N ILE A 93 6.26 5.80 -13.78
CA ILE A 93 5.23 6.46 -14.61
C ILE A 93 5.69 7.87 -15.03
N GLY A 94 6.26 8.64 -14.11
CA GLY A 94 6.74 10.00 -14.36
C GLY A 94 7.99 10.07 -15.25
N ALA A 95 8.92 9.12 -15.08
CA ALA A 95 10.12 8.98 -15.91
C ALA A 95 9.79 8.54 -17.34
N GLY A 96 8.68 7.82 -17.54
CA GLY A 96 8.19 7.41 -18.86
C GLY A 96 7.66 8.55 -19.74
N ASN A 97 7.54 9.78 -19.22
CA ASN A 97 6.99 10.93 -19.96
C ASN A 97 8.06 11.85 -20.59
N PHE A 98 9.33 11.41 -20.65
CA PHE A 98 10.39 12.09 -21.41
C PHE A 98 10.66 11.37 -22.73
N GLY A 99 9.80 11.60 -23.71
CA GLY A 99 9.97 11.10 -25.06
C GLY A 99 8.85 11.65 -25.95
N GLY A 100 8.97 12.93 -26.31
CA GLY A 100 8.18 13.54 -27.38
C GLY A 100 8.56 13.01 -28.76
#